data_AF-A0A0K0M9I9-F1
#
_entry.id   AF-A0A0K0M9I9-F1
#
_cell.length_a   1.000
_cell.length_b   1.000
_cell.length_c   1.000
_cell.angle_alpha   90.00
_cell.angle_beta   90.00
_cell.angle_gamma   90.00
#
_symmetry.space_group_name_H-M   'P 1'
#
loop_
_entity.id
_entity.type
_entity.pdbx_description
1 polymer ?
#
loop_
_entity_poly.entity_id
_entity_poly.type
_entity_poly.pdbx_seq_one_letter_code
_entity_poly.pdbx_strand_id
1 'polypeptide(L)'
;DLSPWPKTPSDYRAATREYAKQLRALATKVLAVLSLGLGLEEGRLEKEVGGMEELLLQMKINYYPKCPQPELALGVEAHTDVSALTFILHNMVPGLQLFYGGKWVTAKCVPN
;
A
#
# COMPACT_ATOMS: atom_id res chain seq x y z
N ASP A 1 6.87 -15.70 13.38
CA ASP A 1 8.34 -15.79 13.32
C ASP A 1 8.88 -14.59 12.55
N LEU A 2 9.87 -13.87 13.09
CA LEU A 2 10.52 -12.72 12.44
C LEU A 2 11.93 -13.06 11.90
N SER A 3 12.30 -14.34 11.89
CA SER A 3 13.55 -14.82 11.32
C SER A 3 13.82 -14.33 9.89
N PRO A 4 12.85 -14.20 8.95
CA PRO A 4 13.13 -13.75 7.59
C PRO A 4 13.27 -12.22 7.46
N TRP A 5 13.02 -11.46 8.52
CA TRP A 5 13.05 -9.99 8.45
C TRP A 5 14.50 -9.48 8.40
N PRO A 6 14.80 -8.40 7.65
CA PRO A 6 16.10 -7.76 7.66
C PRO A 6 16.62 -7.48 9.08
N LYS A 7 17.92 -7.70 9.27
CA LYS A 7 18.66 -7.38 10.50
C LYS A 7 19.45 -6.08 10.39
N THR A 8 19.63 -5.59 9.17
CA THR A 8 20.33 -4.35 8.83
C THR A 8 19.39 -3.48 7.98
N PRO A 9 19.20 -2.20 8.32
CA PRO A 9 19.71 -1.53 9.53
C PRO A 9 19.07 -2.11 10.81
N SER A 10 19.72 -1.90 11.96
CA SER A 10 19.33 -2.54 13.23
C SER A 10 17.93 -2.16 13.72
N ASP A 11 17.44 -1.01 13.28
CA ASP A 11 16.13 -0.44 13.60
C ASP A 11 15.02 -0.85 12.62
N TYR A 12 15.34 -1.52 11.50
CA TYR A 12 14.38 -1.88 10.44
C TYR A 12 13.11 -2.54 11.00
N ARG A 13 13.28 -3.53 11.88
CA ARG A 13 12.15 -4.29 12.46
C ARG A 13 11.31 -3.45 13.41
N ALA A 14 11.94 -2.56 14.18
CA ALA A 14 11.24 -1.68 15.11
C ALA A 14 10.44 -0.63 14.35
N ALA A 15 11.06 0.04 13.37
CA ALA A 15 10.42 1.04 12.52
C ALA A 15 9.25 0.44 11.73
N THR A 16 9.45 -0.71 11.08
CA THR A 16 8.39 -1.34 10.28
C THR A 16 7.23 -1.85 11.13
N ARG A 17 7.50 -2.33 12.36
CA ARG A 17 6.44 -2.74 13.29
C ARG A 17 5.58 -1.56 13.71
N GLU A 18 6.21 -0.45 14.08
CA GLU A 18 5.45 0.76 14.45
C GLU A 18 4.68 1.29 13.25
N TYR A 19 5.29 1.32 12.06
CA TYR A 19 4.60 1.70 10.83
C TYR A 19 3.38 0.82 10.54
N ALA A 20 3.50 -0.50 10.67
CA ALA A 20 2.38 -1.43 10.48
C ALA A 20 1.24 -1.18 11.49
N LYS A 21 1.57 -0.85 12.75
CA LYS A 21 0.58 -0.47 13.77
C LYS A 21 -0.18 0.79 13.38
N GLN A 22 0.54 1.82 12.90
CA GLN A 22 -0.08 3.07 12.43
C GLN A 22 -0.95 2.84 11.18
N LEU A 23 -0.48 2.04 10.23
CA LEU A 23 -1.26 1.64 9.05
C LEU A 23 -2.51 0.86 9.43
N ARG A 24 -2.46 -0.02 10.43
CA ARG A 24 -3.64 -0.76 10.88
C ARG A 24 -4.73 0.17 11.43
N ALA A 25 -4.32 1.16 12.22
CA ALA A 25 -5.23 2.17 12.75
C ALA A 25 -5.81 3.07 11.64
N LEU A 26 -4.98 3.42 10.63
CA LEU A 26 -5.44 4.16 9.46
C LEU A 26 -6.44 3.34 8.63
N ALA A 27 -6.17 2.05 8.39
CA ALA A 27 -7.06 1.17 7.66
C ALA A 27 -8.45 1.08 8.30
N THR A 28 -8.52 0.91 9.64
CA THR A 28 -9.80 0.96 10.39
C THR A 28 -10.54 2.26 10.12
N LYS A 29 -9.87 3.42 10.22
CA LYS A 29 -10.51 4.72 9.98
C LYS A 29 -11.01 4.88 8.55
N VAL A 30 -10.23 4.45 7.56
CA VAL A 30 -10.62 4.53 6.15
C VAL A 30 -11.81 3.62 5.87
N LEU A 31 -11.77 2.37 6.33
CA LEU A 31 -12.89 1.42 6.17
C LEU A 31 -14.15 1.90 6.88
N ALA A 32 -14.01 2.57 8.03
CA ALA A 32 -15.11 3.18 8.74
C ALA A 32 -15.80 4.29 7.92
N VAL A 33 -15.00 5.23 7.41
CA VAL A 33 -15.51 6.33 6.58
C VAL A 33 -16.12 5.81 5.27
N LEU A 34 -15.51 4.81 4.64
CA LEU A 34 -16.06 4.17 3.44
C LEU A 34 -17.39 3.45 3.72
N SER A 35 -17.51 2.78 4.87
CA SER A 35 -18.76 2.12 5.27
C SER A 35 -19.89 3.15 5.40
N LEU A 36 -19.63 4.24 6.13
CA LEU A 36 -20.59 5.34 6.29
C LEU A 36 -20.93 6.01 4.95
N GLY A 37 -19.93 6.22 4.09
CA GLY A 37 -20.13 6.80 2.75
C GLY A 37 -21.01 5.96 1.83
N LEU A 38 -21.11 4.64 2.09
CA LEU A 38 -22.02 3.72 1.41
C LEU A 38 -23.37 3.56 2.14
N GLY A 39 -23.61 4.29 3.23
CA GLY A 39 -24.83 4.18 4.04
C GLY A 39 -24.91 2.93 4.91
N LEU A 40 -23.77 2.32 5.22
CA LEU A 40 -23.65 1.14 6.08
C LEU A 40 -23.34 1.55 7.53
N GLU A 41 -23.46 0.61 8.47
CA GLU A 41 -22.92 0.77 9.82
C GLU A 41 -21.39 1.00 9.75
N GLU A 42 -20.87 1.86 10.64
CA GLU A 42 -19.48 2.33 10.61
C GLU A 42 -18.45 1.18 10.47
N GLY A 43 -18.57 0.10 11.23
CA GLY A 43 -17.62 -1.02 11.18
C GLY A 43 -17.85 -2.04 10.06
N ARG A 44 -18.81 -1.81 9.15
CA ARG A 44 -19.31 -2.86 8.25
C ARG A 44 -18.22 -3.43 7.35
N LEU A 45 -17.52 -2.59 6.58
CA LEU A 45 -16.52 -3.07 5.61
C LEU A 45 -15.34 -3.76 6.31
N GLU A 46 -14.88 -3.24 7.45
CA GLU A 46 -13.79 -3.86 8.20
C GLU A 46 -14.16 -5.27 8.67
N LYS A 47 -15.40 -5.47 9.12
CA LYS A 47 -15.90 -6.80 9.48
C LYS A 47 -15.90 -7.78 8.30
N GLU A 48 -16.30 -7.32 7.12
CA GLU A 48 -16.36 -8.17 5.91
C GLU A 48 -14.98 -8.62 5.41
N VAL A 49 -13.92 -7.87 5.72
CA VAL A 49 -12.55 -8.20 5.31
C VAL A 49 -11.73 -8.87 6.42
N GLY A 50 -12.40 -9.42 7.44
CA GLY A 50 -11.76 -10.21 8.50
C GLY A 50 -11.50 -9.47 9.82
N GLY A 51 -11.85 -8.19 9.93
CA GLY A 51 -11.79 -7.45 11.19
C GLY A 51 -10.39 -7.34 11.80
N MET A 52 -10.31 -7.26 13.12
CA MET A 52 -9.03 -7.14 13.85
C MET A 52 -8.21 -8.43 13.88
N GLU A 53 -8.85 -9.57 13.65
CA GLU A 53 -8.25 -10.90 13.85
C GLU A 53 -7.69 -11.49 12.56
N GLU A 54 -8.42 -11.35 11.44
CA GLU A 54 -8.07 -12.01 10.18
C GLU A 54 -7.54 -11.07 9.10
N LEU A 55 -7.77 -9.76 9.22
CA LEU A 55 -7.24 -8.79 8.25
C LEU A 55 -5.71 -8.73 8.33
N LEU A 56 -5.05 -9.22 7.30
CA LEU A 56 -3.59 -9.24 7.20
C LEU A 56 -3.05 -7.96 6.56
N LEU A 57 -1.98 -7.42 7.14
CA LEU A 57 -1.15 -6.41 6.51
C LEU A 57 0.10 -7.08 5.91
N GLN A 58 0.21 -7.04 4.59
CA GLN A 58 1.39 -7.51 3.87
C GLN A 58 2.27 -6.33 3.44
N MET A 59 3.58 -6.47 3.61
CA MET A 59 4.56 -5.47 3.20
C MET A 59 5.25 -5.92 1.91
N LYS A 60 5.29 -5.04 0.90
CA LYS A 60 6.05 -5.23 -0.34
C LYS A 60 6.96 -4.02 -0.56
N ILE A 61 8.27 -4.20 -0.39
CA ILE A 61 9.26 -3.17 -0.70
C ILE A 61 9.71 -3.38 -2.13
N ASN A 62 9.37 -2.41 -3.00
CA ASN A 62 9.75 -2.46 -4.41
C ASN A 62 11.03 -1.66 -4.63
N TYR A 63 12.07 -2.30 -5.15
CA TYR A 63 13.30 -1.64 -5.58
C TYR A 63 13.37 -1.70 -7.11
N TYR A 64 13.28 -0.53 -7.75
CA TYR A 64 13.37 -0.39 -9.21
C TYR A 64 14.73 0.22 -9.57
N PRO A 65 15.71 -0.57 -10.05
CA PRO A 65 17.01 -0.05 -10.47
C PRO A 65 16.90 0.87 -11.69
N LYS A 66 17.96 1.62 -11.98
CA LYS A 66 18.07 2.35 -13.25
C LYS A 66 18.00 1.36 -14.41
N CYS A 67 17.13 1.64 -15.39
CA CYS A 67 16.98 0.86 -16.60
C CYS A 67 17.68 1.57 -17.77
N PRO A 68 18.53 0.90 -18.57
CA PRO A 68 19.17 1.51 -19.73
C PRO A 68 18.21 1.80 -20.89
N GLN A 69 17.09 1.07 -20.97
CA GLN A 69 16.06 1.19 -22.01
C GLN A 69 14.66 1.20 -21.38
N PRO A 70 14.32 2.25 -20.61
CA PRO A 70 13.07 2.32 -19.84
C PRO A 70 11.81 2.30 -20.71
N GLU A 71 11.91 2.62 -21.99
CA GLU A 71 10.82 2.53 -22.98
C GLU A 71 10.47 1.08 -23.37
N LEU A 72 11.36 0.12 -23.10
CA LEU A 72 11.18 -1.30 -23.41
C LEU A 72 10.87 -2.17 -22.18
N ALA A 73 10.79 -1.57 -20.99
CA ALA A 73 10.60 -2.29 -19.73
C ALA A 73 9.57 -1.61 -18.83
N LEU A 74 8.97 -2.37 -17.92
CA LEU A 74 8.12 -1.86 -16.85
C LEU A 74 8.72 -2.27 -15.51
N GLY A 75 8.64 -1.39 -14.51
CA GLY A 75 9.02 -1.74 -13.15
C GLY A 75 8.08 -2.80 -12.57
N VAL A 76 6.78 -2.62 -12.78
CA VAL A 76 5.73 -3.60 -12.50
C VAL A 76 4.72 -3.54 -13.64
N GLU A 77 4.18 -4.68 -14.04
CA GLU A 77 3.18 -4.79 -15.09
C GLU A 77 1.85 -4.16 -14.68
N ALA A 78 1.00 -3.87 -15.68
CA ALA A 78 -0.35 -3.38 -15.43
C ALA A 78 -1.17 -4.42 -14.67
N HIS A 79 -1.73 -4.02 -13.52
CA HIS A 79 -2.58 -4.86 -12.69
C HIS A 79 -3.55 -4.02 -11.86
N THR A 80 -4.47 -4.71 -11.20
CA THR A 80 -5.27 -4.19 -10.10
C THR A 80 -4.87 -4.92 -8.83
N ASP A 81 -4.83 -4.19 -7.71
CA ASP A 81 -4.56 -4.82 -6.42
C ASP A 81 -5.72 -5.75 -6.02
N VAL A 82 -5.36 -6.88 -5.41
CA VAL A 82 -6.32 -7.86 -4.86
C VAL A 82 -6.67 -7.56 -3.39
N SER A 83 -6.02 -6.57 -2.79
CA SER A 83 -6.21 -6.17 -1.39
C SER A 83 -7.55 -5.45 -1.20
N ALA A 84 -8.01 -5.38 0.05
CA ALA A 84 -9.11 -4.48 0.41
C ALA A 84 -8.70 -3.00 0.28
N LEU A 85 -7.47 -2.69 0.74
CA LEU A 85 -6.85 -1.37 0.66
C LEU A 85 -5.32 -1.54 0.49
N THR A 86 -4.69 -0.62 -0.25
CA THR A 86 -3.24 -0.52 -0.36
C THR A 86 -2.77 0.87 0.03
N PHE A 87 -1.77 0.94 0.92
CA PHE A 87 -1.10 2.17 1.32
C PHE A 87 0.34 2.15 0.78
N ILE A 88 0.70 3.16 -0.01
CA ILE A 88 1.99 3.20 -0.71
C ILE A 88 2.77 4.45 -0.26
N LEU A 89 4.03 4.24 0.12
CA LEU A 89 5.04 5.30 0.27
C LEU A 89 6.03 5.22 -0.89
N HIS A 90 6.50 6.37 -1.38
CA HIS A 90 7.49 6.45 -2.45
C HIS A 90 8.71 7.27 -2.04
N ASN A 91 9.83 7.07 -2.74
CA ASN A 91 11.08 7.80 -2.54
C ASN A 91 11.17 9.12 -3.36
N MET A 92 10.04 9.70 -3.76
CA MET A 92 9.93 10.93 -4.57
C MET A 92 10.44 10.81 -6.02
N VAL A 93 10.82 9.62 -6.48
CA VAL A 93 11.06 9.37 -7.90
C VAL A 93 9.73 8.99 -8.57
N PRO A 94 9.29 9.69 -9.63
CA PRO A 94 8.04 9.37 -10.31
C PRO A 94 8.12 7.99 -10.99
N GLY A 95 6.99 7.30 -11.06
CA GLY A 95 6.90 5.99 -11.71
C GLY A 95 5.53 5.33 -11.64
N LEU A 96 4.73 5.63 -10.61
CA LEU A 96 3.36 5.14 -10.53
C LEU A 96 2.48 5.77 -11.62
N GLN A 97 1.79 4.92 -12.37
CA GLN A 97 0.80 5.33 -13.37
C GLN A 97 -0.53 4.63 -13.10
N LEU A 98 -1.63 5.33 -13.36
CA LEU A 98 -3.00 4.82 -13.27
C LEU A 98 -3.60 4.78 -14.67
N PHE A 99 -4.39 3.74 -14.97
CA PHE A 99 -5.15 3.69 -16.20
C PHE A 99 -6.54 4.30 -15.98
N TYR A 100 -6.78 5.50 -16.52
CA TYR A 100 -8.02 6.24 -16.33
C TYR A 100 -8.46 6.90 -17.64
N GLY A 101 -9.75 6.75 -18.01
CA GLY A 101 -10.29 7.33 -19.25
C GLY A 101 -9.60 6.82 -20.53
N GLY A 102 -9.16 5.55 -20.53
CA GLY A 102 -8.44 4.95 -21.66
C GLY A 102 -6.99 5.41 -21.83
N LYS A 103 -6.42 6.09 -20.83
CA LYS A 103 -5.05 6.63 -20.88
C LYS A 103 -4.28 6.32 -19.61
N TRP A 104 -2.97 6.21 -19.74
CA TRP A 104 -2.05 6.20 -18.61
C TRP A 104 -1.86 7.61 -18.06
N VAL A 105 -2.10 7.77 -16.77
CA VAL A 105 -1.96 9.03 -16.02
C VAL A 105 -0.87 8.85 -14.98
N THR A 106 0.18 9.66 -15.05
CA THR A 106 1.27 9.62 -14.07
C THR A 106 0.87 10.32 -12.77
N ALA A 107 0.99 9.61 -11.65
CA ALA A 107 0.77 10.19 -10.33
C ALA A 107 1.88 11.20 -9.99
N LYS A 108 1.50 12.35 -9.42
CA LYS A 108 2.48 13.33 -8.91
C LYS A 108 3.04 12.86 -7.58
N CYS A 109 4.31 13.18 -7.32
CA CYS A 109 4.89 13.04 -6.00
C CYS A 109 4.41 14.20 -5.11
N VAL A 110 3.39 13.96 -4.29
CA VAL A 110 2.84 14.97 -3.37
C VAL A 110 3.64 14.88 -2.05
N PRO A 111 4.34 15.96 -1.65
CA PRO A 111 5.00 15.98 -0.35
C PRO A 111 3.96 16.04 0.77
N ASN A 112 4.35 15.53 1.95
CA ASN A 112 3.57 15.70 3.18
C ASN A 112 3.59 17.16 3.64
#